data_AF-A0A7J6UPB9-F1
#
_entry.id   AF-A0A7J6UPB9-F1
#
_cell.length_a   1.000
_cell.length_b   1.000
_cell.length_c   1.000
_cell.angle_alpha   90.00
_cell.angle_beta   90.00
_cell.angle_gamma   90.00
#
_symmetry.space_group_name_H-M   'P 1'
#
loop_
_entity.id
_entity.type
_entity.pdbx_description
1 polymer ?
#
loop_
_entity_poly.entity_id
_entity_poly.type
_entity_poly.pdbx_seq_one_letter_code
_entity_poly.pdbx_strand_id
1 'polypeptide(L)'
;FFAHICTFGPEGVEKVEKLVDLTPHEQKRMAETLEKLREDVKRGLDFMKSVDTVGGWDVRRSVWFKWAKSPVSVPERSSISFRRTMKVCLIGASGGIGRPLALLLKMNPEIDEVALYDVPGAHFPVPGVVADLSHINTPAKVAGYQGFDEIADCLDGAHMIIVTAGIAQKPGMTRDDLFNVNARIMRDLSFKFAKHAPTALVCIMSNPETALVPITCEVYKQVGVFDKRKIMGLMSLDVTRARTFYAEATNQDVEKVDVPVIGGHGGCAILP
;
A
#
# COMPACT_ATOMS: atom_id res chain seq x y z
N PHE A 1 2.41 -4.00 -13.83
CA PHE A 1 1.82 -4.47 -12.58
C PHE A 1 1.99 -5.98 -12.55
N PHE A 2 3.14 -6.42 -12.06
CA PHE A 2 3.50 -7.83 -11.89
C PHE A 2 4.40 -7.84 -10.67
N ALA A 3 4.04 -8.61 -9.66
CA ALA A 3 4.81 -8.68 -8.46
C ALA A 3 6.07 -9.51 -8.68
N HIS A 4 7.15 -9.03 -8.09
CA HIS A 4 8.48 -9.56 -8.29
C HIS A 4 9.29 -9.39 -7.02
N ILE A 5 10.37 -10.16 -6.92
CA ILE A 5 11.38 -9.93 -5.91
C ILE A 5 12.07 -8.61 -6.25
N CYS A 6 12.11 -7.71 -5.27
CA CYS A 6 12.65 -6.37 -5.42
C CYS A 6 13.65 -6.08 -4.30
N THR A 7 14.72 -5.36 -4.65
CA THR A 7 15.66 -4.78 -3.70
C THR A 7 15.32 -3.30 -3.48
N PHE A 8 15.25 -2.89 -2.22
CA PHE A 8 14.95 -1.53 -1.82
C PHE A 8 16.23 -0.73 -1.60
N GLY A 9 16.22 0.51 -2.08
CA GLY A 9 17.21 1.54 -1.78
C GLY A 9 16.55 2.74 -1.08
N PRO A 10 17.33 3.79 -0.79
CA PRO A 10 16.85 5.00 -0.09
C PRO A 10 15.65 5.69 -0.77
N GLU A 11 15.51 5.52 -2.09
CA GLU A 11 14.46 6.15 -2.89
C GLU A 11 13.31 5.20 -3.27
N GLY A 12 13.19 4.04 -2.64
CA GLY A 12 12.17 3.03 -2.95
C GLY A 12 12.76 1.84 -3.70
N VAL A 13 12.04 1.27 -4.67
CA VAL A 13 12.54 0.11 -5.44
C VAL A 13 13.77 0.52 -6.26
N GLU A 14 14.91 -0.09 -5.96
CA GLU A 14 16.19 0.14 -6.65
C GLU A 14 16.40 -0.87 -7.78
N LYS A 15 16.07 -2.14 -7.52
CA LYS A 15 16.26 -3.22 -8.48
C LYS A 15 15.09 -4.20 -8.44
N VAL A 16 14.64 -4.60 -9.62
CA VAL A 16 13.74 -5.74 -9.81
C VAL A 16 14.63 -6.92 -10.16
N GLU A 17 14.60 -7.97 -9.35
CA GLU A 17 15.44 -9.15 -9.56
C GLU A 17 15.01 -9.90 -10.84
N LYS A 18 15.89 -10.75 -11.38
CA LYS A 18 15.51 -11.60 -12.51
C LYS A 18 14.86 -12.87 -11.98
N LEU A 19 13.86 -13.38 -12.70
CA LEU A 19 13.39 -14.73 -12.47
C LEU A 19 14.49 -15.74 -12.78
N VAL A 20 14.53 -16.78 -11.97
CA VAL A 20 15.26 -18.02 -12.30
C VAL A 20 14.58 -18.72 -13.48
N ASP A 21 15.31 -19.61 -14.13
CA ASP A 21 14.75 -20.40 -15.23
C ASP A 21 13.59 -21.26 -14.73
N LEU A 22 12.41 -21.03 -15.30
CA LEU A 22 11.18 -21.71 -14.90
C LEU A 22 11.10 -23.09 -15.57
N THR A 23 10.70 -24.09 -14.79
CA THR A 23 10.33 -25.42 -15.26
C THR A 23 9.12 -25.37 -16.22
N PRO A 24 8.87 -26.41 -17.04
CA PRO A 24 7.69 -26.44 -17.90
C PRO A 24 6.35 -26.31 -17.13
N HIS A 25 6.30 -26.80 -15.89
CA HIS A 25 5.14 -26.66 -15.01
C HIS A 25 4.93 -25.19 -14.60
N GLU A 26 5.98 -24.52 -14.13
CA GLU A 26 5.94 -23.12 -13.73
C GLU A 26 5.66 -22.19 -14.91
N GLN A 27 6.18 -22.49 -16.11
CA GLN A 27 5.87 -21.73 -17.32
C GLN A 27 4.37 -21.79 -17.67
N LYS A 28 3.74 -22.97 -17.53
CA LYS A 28 2.30 -23.10 -17.72
C LYS A 28 1.52 -22.30 -16.67
N ARG A 29 1.90 -22.41 -15.40
CA ARG A 29 1.30 -21.66 -14.29
C ARG A 29 1.47 -20.15 -14.44
N MET A 30 2.62 -19.71 -14.94
CA MET A 30 2.91 -18.32 -15.28
C MET A 30 1.94 -17.79 -16.34
N ALA A 31 1.61 -18.59 -17.37
CA ALA A 31 0.64 -18.17 -18.38
C ALA A 31 -0.77 -17.92 -17.78
N GLU A 32 -1.24 -18.84 -16.92
CA GLU A 32 -2.51 -18.69 -16.19
C GLU A 32 -2.49 -17.45 -15.27
N THR A 33 -1.37 -17.26 -14.57
CA THR A 33 -1.14 -16.11 -13.68
C THR A 33 -1.21 -14.79 -14.44
N LEU A 34 -0.53 -14.71 -15.58
CA LEU A 34 -0.49 -13.50 -16.41
C LEU A 34 -1.86 -13.15 -17.00
N GLU A 35 -2.66 -14.15 -17.36
CA GLU A 35 -4.04 -13.92 -17.80
C GLU A 35 -4.86 -13.29 -16.68
N LYS A 36 -4.83 -13.89 -15.48
CA LYS A 36 -5.59 -13.36 -14.34
C LYS A 36 -5.14 -11.95 -13.93
N LEU A 37 -3.83 -11.71 -13.90
CA LEU A 37 -3.26 -10.41 -13.61
C LEU A 37 -3.72 -9.33 -14.59
N ARG A 38 -3.80 -9.65 -15.89
CA ARG A 38 -4.29 -8.71 -16.90
C ARG A 38 -5.73 -8.32 -16.63
N GLU A 39 -6.58 -9.25 -16.22
CA GLU A 39 -7.98 -8.95 -15.86
C GLU A 39 -8.07 -8.01 -14.65
N ASP A 40 -7.34 -8.32 -13.58
CA ASP A 40 -7.41 -7.54 -12.33
C ASP A 40 -6.82 -6.13 -12.52
N VAL A 41 -5.72 -6.03 -13.27
CA VAL A 41 -5.13 -4.74 -13.65
C VAL A 41 -6.10 -3.95 -14.52
N LYS A 42 -6.68 -4.59 -15.54
CA LYS A 42 -7.66 -3.96 -16.43
C LYS A 42 -8.86 -3.44 -15.63
N ARG A 43 -9.34 -4.22 -14.66
CA ARG A 43 -10.45 -3.84 -13.79
C ARG A 43 -10.16 -2.55 -13.02
N GLY A 44 -8.96 -2.40 -12.44
CA GLY A 44 -8.53 -1.17 -11.78
C GLY A 44 -8.44 0.02 -12.73
N LEU A 45 -7.88 -0.19 -13.93
CA LEU A 45 -7.76 0.86 -14.94
C LEU A 45 -9.13 1.30 -15.51
N ASP A 46 -10.04 0.36 -15.73
CA ASP A 46 -11.38 0.63 -16.25
C ASP A 46 -12.25 1.34 -15.21
N PHE A 47 -12.08 1.04 -13.92
CA PHE A 47 -12.67 1.83 -12.84
C PHE A 47 -12.27 3.32 -12.96
N MET A 48 -10.98 3.62 -13.13
CA MET A 48 -10.51 5.00 -13.27
C MET A 48 -11.10 5.70 -14.49
N LYS A 49 -11.19 5.02 -15.64
CA LYS A 49 -11.85 5.58 -16.84
C LYS A 49 -13.36 5.80 -16.65
N SER A 50 -14.03 4.94 -15.89
CA SER A 50 -15.48 5.07 -15.63
C SER A 50 -15.80 6.28 -14.74
N VAL A 51 -14.91 6.59 -13.79
CA VAL A 51 -15.04 7.77 -12.92
C VAL A 51 -14.94 9.07 -13.71
N ASP A 52 -14.12 9.09 -14.76
CA ASP A 52 -13.99 10.25 -15.66
C ASP A 52 -15.24 10.47 -16.55
N THR A 53 -16.11 9.46 -16.71
CA THR A 53 -17.25 9.48 -17.65
C THR A 53 -18.62 9.62 -16.98
N VAL A 54 -18.81 9.16 -15.74
CA VAL A 54 -20.10 9.21 -15.03
C VAL A 54 -20.11 10.33 -14.00
N GLY A 55 -20.52 11.52 -14.41
CA GLY A 55 -21.07 12.54 -13.52
C GLY A 55 -20.08 13.31 -12.63
N GLY A 56 -19.52 14.39 -13.16
CA GLY A 56 -19.48 15.66 -12.42
C GLY A 56 -18.31 15.93 -11.49
N TRP A 57 -17.25 15.11 -11.44
CA TRP A 57 -15.97 15.55 -10.86
C TRP A 57 -14.98 15.87 -11.98
N ASP A 58 -15.15 17.05 -12.56
CA ASP A 58 -14.18 17.61 -13.49
C ASP A 58 -12.91 17.97 -12.69
N VAL A 59 -11.90 17.11 -12.81
CA VAL A 59 -10.57 17.33 -12.21
C VAL A 59 -10.08 18.74 -12.53
N ARG A 60 -10.43 19.31 -13.72
CA ARG A 60 -10.08 20.66 -14.21
C ARG A 60 -10.88 21.82 -13.59
N ARG A 61 -12.09 21.58 -13.06
CA ARG A 61 -12.93 22.59 -12.36
C ARG A 61 -12.76 22.57 -10.85
N SER A 62 -12.22 21.50 -10.31
CA SER A 62 -11.76 21.47 -8.94
C SER A 62 -10.66 22.55 -8.78
N VAL A 63 -10.68 23.33 -7.69
CA VAL A 63 -9.65 24.35 -7.38
C VAL A 63 -8.21 23.78 -7.43
N TRP A 64 -8.11 22.44 -7.43
CA TRP A 64 -6.94 21.59 -7.41
C TRP A 64 -6.19 21.51 -8.76
N PHE A 65 -6.82 21.66 -9.93
CA PHE A 65 -6.12 21.58 -11.22
C PHE A 65 -5.28 22.80 -11.58
N LYS A 66 -5.61 23.97 -11.02
CA LYS A 66 -4.88 25.22 -11.31
C LYS A 66 -3.45 25.21 -10.75
N TRP A 67 -3.14 24.30 -9.82
CA TRP A 67 -1.85 24.23 -9.12
C TRP A 67 -0.89 23.14 -9.61
N ALA A 68 -1.39 22.13 -10.34
CA ALA A 68 -0.58 21.02 -10.88
C ALA A 68 0.39 21.42 -12.01
N LYS A 69 0.52 22.72 -12.30
CA LYS A 69 1.45 23.27 -13.31
C LYS A 69 2.66 23.98 -12.72
N SER A 70 2.77 24.06 -11.39
CA SER A 70 3.96 24.63 -10.75
C SER A 70 5.02 23.54 -10.60
N PRO A 71 6.23 23.70 -11.13
CA PRO A 71 7.30 22.74 -10.91
C PRO A 71 7.59 22.68 -9.41
N VAL A 72 7.44 21.49 -8.82
CA VAL A 72 7.91 21.22 -7.46
C VAL A 72 9.44 21.23 -7.54
N SER A 73 10.07 22.31 -7.08
CA SER A 73 11.52 22.37 -6.95
C SER A 73 11.94 21.43 -5.82
N VAL A 74 12.68 20.36 -6.17
CA VAL A 74 13.35 19.51 -5.20
C VAL A 74 14.48 20.35 -4.56
N PRO A 75 14.45 20.65 -3.25
CA PRO A 75 15.51 21.44 -2.64
C PRO A 75 16.79 20.62 -2.60
N GLU A 76 17.88 21.22 -3.05
CA GLU A 76 19.24 20.68 -2.90
C GLU A 76 19.62 20.74 -1.41
N ARG A 77 19.77 19.57 -0.77
CA ARG A 77 20.07 19.50 0.67
C ARG A 77 21.56 19.74 0.93
N SER A 78 21.85 20.75 1.75
CA SER A 78 23.15 20.96 2.37
C SER A 78 23.49 19.84 3.36
N SER A 79 24.76 19.46 3.39
CA SER A 79 25.31 18.36 4.18
C SER A 79 25.38 18.70 5.67
N ILE A 80 24.29 18.46 6.39
CA ILE A 80 24.31 18.29 7.84
C ILE A 80 23.69 16.92 8.15
N SER A 81 24.46 16.08 8.84
CA SER A 81 24.05 14.75 9.29
C SER A 81 22.97 14.89 10.38
N PHE A 82 21.71 15.07 9.95
CA PHE A 82 20.57 14.77 10.80
C PHE A 82 20.39 13.25 10.81
N ARG A 83 20.20 12.65 12.00
CA ARG A 83 19.59 11.31 12.07
C ARG A 83 18.32 11.36 11.22
N ARG A 84 18.23 10.50 10.19
CA ARG A 84 17.05 10.44 9.34
C ARG A 84 15.90 9.94 10.22
N THR A 85 14.96 10.83 10.52
CA THR A 85 13.75 10.49 11.26
C THR A 85 12.83 9.66 10.36
N MET A 86 12.55 8.41 10.71
CA MET A 86 11.67 7.53 9.95
C MET A 86 10.23 7.63 10.45
N LYS A 87 9.37 8.27 9.65
CA LYS A 87 7.93 8.39 9.90
C LYS A 87 7.14 7.43 9.02
N VAL A 88 6.35 6.56 9.64
CA VAL A 88 5.44 5.62 8.99
C VAL A 88 3.99 5.99 9.29
N CYS A 89 3.21 6.23 8.24
CA CYS A 89 1.78 6.49 8.33
C CYS A 89 0.99 5.20 8.08
N LEU A 90 0.13 4.81 9.02
CA LEU A 90 -0.74 3.67 8.88
C LEU A 90 -2.19 4.14 8.67
N ILE A 91 -2.71 3.88 7.47
CA ILE A 91 -4.05 4.30 7.04
C ILE A 91 -5.01 3.13 7.21
N GLY A 92 -6.03 3.29 8.05
CA GLY A 92 -6.91 2.19 8.50
C GLY A 92 -6.44 1.55 9.81
N ALA A 93 -5.83 2.35 10.69
CA ALA A 93 -5.20 1.91 11.93
C ALA A 93 -6.16 1.26 12.94
N SER A 94 -7.45 1.58 12.89
CA SER A 94 -8.45 1.03 13.81
C SER A 94 -9.00 -0.34 13.37
N GLY A 95 -8.62 -0.81 12.18
CA GLY A 95 -9.09 -2.06 11.61
C GLY A 95 -8.55 -3.32 12.30
N GLY A 96 -9.04 -4.48 11.86
CA GLY A 96 -8.57 -5.79 12.33
C GLY A 96 -7.10 -6.05 12.02
N ILE A 97 -6.60 -5.56 10.89
CA ILE A 97 -5.19 -5.61 10.49
C ILE A 97 -4.40 -4.42 11.05
N GLY A 98 -5.01 -3.23 11.03
CA GLY A 98 -4.34 -1.99 11.44
C GLY A 98 -3.82 -2.02 12.88
N ARG A 99 -4.62 -2.48 13.83
CA ARG A 99 -4.22 -2.50 15.26
C ARG A 99 -3.01 -3.38 15.56
N PRO A 100 -2.97 -4.69 15.18
CA PRO A 100 -1.77 -5.50 15.40
C PRO A 100 -0.58 -5.00 14.58
N LEU A 101 -0.79 -4.44 13.39
CA LEU A 101 0.30 -3.85 12.61
C LEU A 101 0.87 -2.59 13.29
N ALA A 102 0.03 -1.74 13.86
CA ALA A 102 0.46 -0.57 14.63
C ALA A 102 1.34 -0.95 15.82
N LEU A 103 1.00 -2.05 16.51
CA LEU A 103 1.83 -2.63 17.57
C LEU A 103 3.21 -3.04 17.05
N LEU A 104 3.27 -3.79 15.94
CA LEU A 104 4.54 -4.23 15.36
C LEU A 104 5.40 -3.06 14.88
N LEU A 105 4.77 -2.02 14.30
CA LEU A 105 5.47 -0.79 13.89
C LEU A 105 6.03 -0.04 15.10
N LYS A 106 5.26 0.10 16.19
CA LYS A 106 5.72 0.73 17.43
C LYS A 106 6.88 -0.02 18.09
N MET A 107 6.96 -1.33 17.89
CA MET A 107 8.06 -2.16 18.42
C MET A 107 9.33 -2.12 17.56
N ASN A 108 9.29 -1.54 16.35
CA ASN A 108 10.43 -1.53 15.45
C ASN A 108 11.42 -0.40 15.82
N PRO A 109 12.70 -0.71 16.12
CA PRO A 109 13.70 0.29 16.50
C PRO A 109 14.12 1.22 15.35
N GLU A 110 13.82 0.86 14.10
CA GLU A 110 14.14 1.67 12.91
C GLU A 110 13.06 2.73 12.60
N ILE A 111 11.99 2.80 13.40
CA ILE A 111 10.90 3.76 13.23
C ILE A 111 10.95 4.78 14.36
N ASP A 112 10.95 6.06 14.02
CA ASP A 112 10.92 7.17 14.99
C ASP A 112 9.50 7.66 15.28
N GLU A 113 8.60 7.59 14.29
CA GLU A 113 7.21 8.03 14.41
C GLU A 113 6.25 7.11 13.67
N VAL A 114 5.20 6.69 14.37
CA VAL A 114 4.05 5.96 13.81
C VAL A 114 2.84 6.89 13.85
N ALA A 115 2.40 7.36 12.68
CA ALA A 115 1.22 8.19 12.52
C ALA A 115 0.01 7.30 12.16
N LEU A 116 -0.97 7.23 13.04
CA LEU A 116 -2.15 6.40 12.88
C LEU A 116 -3.31 7.23 12.35
N TYR A 117 -3.90 6.80 11.24
CA TYR A 117 -5.09 7.44 10.69
C TYR A 117 -6.23 6.45 10.50
N ASP A 118 -7.43 6.88 10.84
CA ASP A 118 -8.68 6.22 10.45
C ASP A 118 -9.80 7.27 10.29
N VAL A 119 -10.94 6.86 9.73
CA VAL A 119 -12.09 7.77 9.54
C VAL A 119 -12.86 8.01 10.84
N PRO A 120 -13.60 9.12 10.96
CA PRO A 120 -14.56 9.30 12.04
C PRO A 120 -15.58 8.15 12.06
N GLY A 121 -15.92 7.66 13.25
CA GLY A 121 -16.88 6.56 13.41
C GLY A 121 -16.32 5.15 13.11
N ALA A 122 -15.00 5.00 12.94
CA ALA A 122 -14.35 3.69 12.99
C ALA A 122 -14.67 2.96 14.31
N HIS A 123 -14.80 1.64 14.26
CA HIS A 123 -15.23 0.80 15.40
C HIS A 123 -14.38 1.02 16.65
N PHE A 124 -13.07 1.21 16.47
CA PHE A 124 -12.16 1.61 17.54
C PHE A 124 -11.68 3.05 17.26
N PRO A 125 -11.81 3.98 18.21
CA PRO A 125 -11.34 5.35 18.01
C PRO A 125 -9.81 5.38 18.01
N VAL A 126 -9.22 6.12 17.06
CA VAL A 126 -7.76 6.24 16.93
C VAL A 126 -7.10 6.74 18.23
N PRO A 127 -7.65 7.72 18.98
CA PRO A 127 -7.10 8.13 20.27
C PRO A 127 -6.92 7.00 21.28
N GLY A 128 -7.82 5.99 21.28
CA GLY A 128 -7.69 4.83 22.15
C GLY A 128 -6.51 3.95 21.73
N VAL A 129 -6.35 3.71 20.43
CA VAL A 129 -5.21 2.95 19.88
C VAL A 129 -3.89 3.67 20.17
N VAL A 130 -3.84 4.99 20.07
CA VAL A 130 -2.66 5.79 20.43
C VAL A 130 -2.35 5.67 21.92
N ALA A 131 -3.36 5.81 22.79
CA ALA A 131 -3.17 5.71 24.23
C ALA A 131 -2.54 4.36 24.61
N ASP A 132 -3.09 3.26 24.08
CA ASP A 132 -2.55 1.91 24.31
C ASP A 132 -1.09 1.77 23.85
N LEU A 133 -0.78 2.22 22.63
CA LEU A 133 0.56 2.08 22.06
C LEU A 133 1.59 3.04 22.67
N SER A 134 1.16 4.21 23.14
CA SER A 134 2.03 5.22 23.75
C SER A 134 2.66 4.77 25.06
N HIS A 135 2.04 3.80 25.76
CA HIS A 135 2.56 3.21 26.99
C HIS A 135 3.69 2.20 26.75
N ILE A 136 3.93 1.77 25.50
CA ILE A 136 5.01 0.86 25.16
C ILE A 136 6.34 1.62 25.23
N ASN A 137 7.26 1.10 26.05
CA ASN A 137 8.57 1.68 26.37
C ASN A 137 9.61 1.53 25.23
N THR A 138 9.22 1.84 23.99
CA THR A 138 10.11 1.94 22.83
C THR A 138 10.27 3.39 22.37
N PRO A 139 11.37 3.75 21.67
CA PRO A 139 11.63 5.13 21.27
C PRO A 139 10.60 5.75 20.31
N ALA A 140 9.99 4.92 19.45
CA ALA A 140 9.05 5.39 18.44
C ALA A 140 7.87 6.15 19.06
N LYS A 141 7.60 7.37 18.60
CA LYS A 141 6.43 8.15 19.02
C LYS A 141 5.20 7.68 18.25
N VAL A 142 4.03 7.81 18.87
CA VAL A 142 2.74 7.48 18.22
C VAL A 142 1.87 8.72 18.22
N ALA A 143 1.35 9.07 17.04
CA ALA A 143 0.40 10.16 16.84
C ALA A 143 -0.88 9.62 16.20
N GLY A 144 -2.03 10.21 16.51
CA GLY A 144 -3.33 9.78 16.00
C GLY A 144 -4.07 10.89 15.30
N TYR A 145 -4.74 10.52 14.21
CA TYR A 145 -5.50 11.39 13.34
C TYR A 145 -6.81 10.69 13.00
N GLN A 146 -7.95 11.34 13.22
CA GLN A 146 -9.27 10.74 13.03
C GLN A 146 -10.22 11.61 12.20
N GLY A 147 -9.91 12.88 11.95
CA GLY A 147 -10.70 13.77 11.08
C GLY A 147 -10.41 13.58 9.60
N PHE A 148 -11.41 13.77 8.72
CA PHE A 148 -11.21 13.66 7.26
C PHE A 148 -10.12 14.60 6.70
N ASP A 149 -9.93 15.75 7.34
CA ASP A 149 -8.93 16.77 7.00
C ASP A 149 -7.59 16.56 7.71
N GLU A 150 -7.58 15.86 8.86
CA GLU A 150 -6.38 15.55 9.65
C GLU A 150 -5.42 14.58 8.95
N ILE A 151 -5.87 13.95 7.87
CA ILE A 151 -4.99 13.11 7.04
C ILE A 151 -3.82 13.90 6.44
N ALA A 152 -3.98 15.21 6.20
CA ALA A 152 -2.89 16.05 5.71
C ALA A 152 -1.75 16.10 6.74
N ASP A 153 -2.08 16.31 8.01
CA ASP A 153 -1.13 16.36 9.12
C ASP A 153 -0.53 14.97 9.41
N CYS A 154 -1.34 13.90 9.25
CA CYS A 154 -0.85 12.53 9.31
C CYS A 154 0.28 12.29 8.29
N LEU A 155 0.08 12.74 7.05
CA LEU A 155 0.98 12.49 5.93
C LEU A 155 2.19 13.42 5.89
N ASP A 156 2.18 14.54 6.61
CA ASP A 156 3.30 15.48 6.61
C ASP A 156 4.60 14.81 7.09
N GLY A 157 5.65 14.90 6.26
CA GLY A 157 6.93 14.24 6.51
C GLY A 157 6.93 12.70 6.44
N ALA A 158 5.86 12.08 5.91
CA ALA A 158 5.79 10.62 5.79
C ALA A 158 6.90 10.07 4.87
N HIS A 159 7.56 9.01 5.32
CA HIS A 159 8.52 8.26 4.51
C HIS A 159 7.87 7.01 3.90
N MET A 160 6.93 6.42 4.62
CA MET A 160 6.17 5.26 4.21
C MET A 160 4.71 5.41 4.60
N ILE A 161 3.80 5.02 3.71
CA ILE A 161 2.36 5.00 3.91
C ILE A 161 1.91 3.55 3.73
N ILE A 162 1.45 2.91 4.79
CA ILE A 162 0.89 1.57 4.75
C ILE A 162 -0.63 1.67 4.75
N VAL A 163 -1.28 1.07 3.77
CA VAL A 163 -2.72 1.18 3.57
C VAL A 163 -3.39 -0.14 3.89
N THR A 164 -4.04 -0.20 5.05
CA THR A 164 -4.92 -1.30 5.48
C THR A 164 -6.40 -0.89 5.44
N ALA A 165 -6.69 0.36 5.05
CA ALA A 165 -8.03 0.90 4.96
C ALA A 165 -8.85 0.23 3.85
N GLY A 166 -10.02 -0.23 4.22
CA GLY A 166 -10.95 -0.91 3.33
C GLY A 166 -11.97 -1.68 4.16
N ILE A 167 -13.01 -2.14 3.49
CA ILE A 167 -13.96 -3.04 4.12
C ILE A 167 -13.55 -4.49 3.86
N ALA A 168 -13.73 -5.34 4.87
CA ALA A 168 -13.73 -6.77 4.67
C ALA A 168 -15.06 -7.19 3.99
N GLN A 169 -15.04 -8.30 3.26
CA GLN A 169 -16.25 -8.85 2.68
C GLN A 169 -17.25 -9.16 3.80
N LYS A 170 -18.46 -8.61 3.71
CA LYS A 170 -19.55 -8.90 4.63
C LYS A 170 -20.47 -9.98 4.04
N PRO A 171 -21.17 -10.77 4.87
CA PRO A 171 -22.22 -11.67 4.39
C PRO A 171 -23.21 -10.93 3.48
N GLY A 172 -23.49 -11.49 2.29
CA GLY A 172 -24.37 -10.88 1.29
C GLY A 172 -23.71 -9.87 0.34
N MET A 173 -22.44 -9.51 0.54
CA MET A 173 -21.70 -8.62 -0.37
C MET A 173 -21.05 -9.40 -1.51
N THR A 174 -21.30 -8.99 -2.76
CA THR A 174 -20.63 -9.60 -3.92
C THR A 174 -19.15 -9.19 -3.99
N ARG A 175 -18.34 -9.93 -4.76
CA ARG A 175 -16.95 -9.54 -5.03
C ARG A 175 -16.86 -8.18 -5.73
N ASP A 176 -17.86 -7.84 -6.54
CA ASP A 176 -17.89 -6.58 -7.28
C ASP A 176 -18.26 -5.39 -6.41
N ASP A 177 -19.20 -5.57 -5.48
CA ASP A 177 -19.53 -4.55 -4.48
C ASP A 177 -18.30 -4.22 -3.62
N LEU A 178 -17.62 -5.27 -3.13
CA LEU A 178 -16.41 -5.13 -2.33
C LEU A 178 -15.33 -4.34 -3.08
N PHE A 179 -15.07 -4.70 -4.34
CA PHE A 179 -14.12 -3.99 -5.18
C PHE A 179 -14.52 -2.52 -5.34
N ASN A 180 -15.77 -2.22 -5.69
CA ASN A 180 -16.21 -0.86 -5.94
C ASN A 180 -16.08 0.04 -4.72
N VAL A 181 -16.36 -0.48 -3.52
CA VAL A 181 -16.16 0.27 -2.27
C VAL A 181 -14.68 0.54 -2.03
N ASN A 182 -13.84 -0.50 -2.07
CA ASN A 182 -12.41 -0.35 -1.79
C ASN A 182 -11.68 0.46 -2.88
N ALA A 183 -12.12 0.39 -4.14
CA ALA A 183 -11.62 1.20 -5.25
C ALA A 183 -11.87 2.70 -5.05
N ARG A 184 -13.06 3.07 -4.56
CA ARG A 184 -13.38 4.47 -4.22
C ARG A 184 -12.53 4.97 -3.06
N ILE A 185 -12.45 4.18 -1.98
CA ILE A 185 -11.61 4.50 -0.81
C ILE A 185 -10.15 4.70 -1.25
N MET A 186 -9.60 3.76 -2.03
CA MET A 186 -8.21 3.82 -2.49
C MET A 186 -7.97 5.03 -3.38
N ARG A 187 -8.86 5.34 -4.33
CA ARG A 187 -8.77 6.53 -5.19
C ARG A 187 -8.69 7.81 -4.36
N ASP A 188 -9.62 7.99 -3.43
CA ASP A 188 -9.73 9.22 -2.63
C ASP A 188 -8.53 9.41 -1.70
N LEU A 189 -8.06 8.32 -1.09
CA LEU A 189 -6.82 8.31 -0.32
C LEU A 189 -5.60 8.59 -1.20
N SER A 190 -5.53 8.02 -2.40
CA SER A 190 -4.42 8.23 -3.34
C SER A 190 -4.26 9.70 -3.74
N PHE A 191 -5.36 10.44 -3.91
CA PHE A 191 -5.29 11.89 -4.18
C PHE A 191 -4.67 12.65 -3.00
N LYS A 192 -5.00 12.24 -1.77
CA LYS A 192 -4.43 12.82 -0.55
C LYS A 192 -2.94 12.48 -0.43
N PHE A 193 -2.54 11.24 -0.72
CA PHE A 193 -1.13 10.82 -0.71
C PHE A 193 -0.32 11.57 -1.76
N ALA A 194 -0.80 11.64 -3.00
CA ALA A 194 -0.14 12.36 -4.09
C ALA A 194 0.04 13.86 -3.80
N LYS A 195 -0.88 14.45 -3.01
CA LYS A 195 -0.80 15.87 -2.64
C LYS A 195 0.13 16.12 -1.45
N HIS A 196 0.00 15.35 -0.38
CA HIS A 196 0.62 15.65 0.91
C HIS A 196 1.94 14.92 1.14
N ALA A 197 2.14 13.77 0.49
CA ALA A 197 3.33 12.94 0.64
C ALA A 197 3.72 12.24 -0.69
N PRO A 198 3.96 12.99 -1.79
CA PRO A 198 4.22 12.40 -3.11
C PRO A 198 5.49 11.55 -3.18
N THR A 199 6.45 11.77 -2.28
CA THR A 199 7.75 11.08 -2.24
C THR A 199 7.77 9.87 -1.31
N ALA A 200 6.70 9.66 -0.52
CA ALA A 200 6.59 8.54 0.40
C ALA A 200 6.39 7.23 -0.36
N LEU A 201 6.91 6.14 0.20
CA LEU A 201 6.64 4.79 -0.28
C LEU A 201 5.22 4.38 0.12
N VAL A 202 4.34 4.16 -0.86
CA VAL A 202 2.96 3.70 -0.67
C VAL A 202 2.91 2.18 -0.77
N CYS A 203 2.57 1.54 0.34
CA CYS A 203 2.45 0.10 0.52
C CYS A 203 0.98 -0.29 0.69
N ILE A 204 0.38 -0.88 -0.35
CA ILE A 204 -1.05 -1.19 -0.40
C ILE A 204 -1.27 -2.62 0.07
N MET A 205 -1.99 -2.79 1.19
CA MET A 205 -2.45 -4.10 1.69
C MET A 205 -3.95 -4.32 1.45
N SER A 206 -4.68 -3.25 1.13
CA SER A 206 -6.12 -3.32 0.89
C SER A 206 -6.46 -4.21 -0.29
N ASN A 207 -7.52 -5.00 -0.14
CA ASN A 207 -7.97 -5.93 -1.16
C ASN A 207 -9.05 -5.32 -2.07
N PRO A 208 -9.08 -5.68 -3.37
CA PRO A 208 -8.15 -6.55 -4.07
C PRO A 208 -6.88 -5.82 -4.54
N GLU A 209 -5.72 -6.16 -3.95
CA GLU A 209 -4.45 -5.44 -4.11
C GLU A 209 -4.05 -5.24 -5.59
N THR A 210 -4.05 -6.31 -6.38
CA THR A 210 -3.71 -6.31 -7.81
C THR A 210 -4.50 -5.28 -8.65
N ALA A 211 -5.73 -4.93 -8.23
CA ALA A 211 -6.55 -3.92 -8.91
C ALA A 211 -6.46 -2.53 -8.27
N LEU A 212 -6.13 -2.43 -6.98
CA LEU A 212 -6.00 -1.16 -6.26
C LEU A 212 -4.64 -0.47 -6.51
N VAL A 213 -3.58 -1.23 -6.78
CA VAL A 213 -2.27 -0.68 -7.15
C VAL A 213 -2.35 0.15 -8.45
N PRO A 214 -2.95 -0.37 -9.56
CA PRO A 214 -3.17 0.43 -10.76
C PRO A 214 -3.96 1.72 -10.53
N ILE A 215 -5.00 1.69 -9.70
CA ILE A 215 -5.80 2.90 -9.35
C ILE A 215 -4.90 3.97 -8.75
N THR A 216 -4.07 3.59 -7.78
CA THR A 216 -3.13 4.51 -7.13
C THR A 216 -2.13 5.09 -8.13
N CYS A 217 -1.60 4.26 -9.02
CA CYS A 217 -0.68 4.71 -10.07
C CYS A 217 -1.35 5.69 -11.05
N GLU A 218 -2.60 5.44 -11.48
CA GLU A 218 -3.32 6.36 -12.35
C GLU A 218 -3.61 7.70 -11.66
N VAL A 219 -3.99 7.69 -10.38
CA VAL A 219 -4.16 8.93 -9.61
C VAL A 219 -2.85 9.72 -9.55
N TYR A 220 -1.72 9.07 -9.25
CA TYR A 220 -0.42 9.73 -9.24
C TYR A 220 -0.02 10.29 -10.61
N LYS A 221 -0.38 9.60 -11.70
CA LYS A 221 -0.16 10.10 -13.08
C LYS A 221 -1.04 11.31 -13.38
N GLN A 222 -2.30 11.28 -12.98
CA GLN A 222 -3.23 12.42 -13.15
C GLN A 222 -2.76 13.67 -12.40
N VAL A 223 -2.14 13.49 -11.23
CA VAL A 223 -1.57 14.59 -10.42
C VAL A 223 -0.17 15.02 -10.93
N GLY A 224 0.52 14.18 -11.71
CA GLY A 224 1.83 14.49 -12.30
C GLY A 224 3.03 14.18 -11.40
N VAL A 225 2.85 13.33 -10.38
CA VAL A 225 3.88 12.99 -9.37
C VAL A 225 4.23 11.49 -9.37
N PHE A 226 3.87 10.78 -10.44
CA PHE A 226 4.07 9.33 -10.52
C PHE A 226 5.54 8.93 -10.57
N ASP A 227 5.99 8.25 -9.52
CA ASP A 227 7.24 7.48 -9.50
C ASP A 227 6.91 6.00 -9.30
N LYS A 228 7.24 5.19 -10.30
CA LYS A 228 7.04 3.73 -10.29
C LYS A 228 7.77 3.01 -9.15
N ARG A 229 8.77 3.64 -8.52
CA ARG A 229 9.56 3.08 -7.41
C ARG A 229 8.88 3.26 -6.06
N LYS A 230 7.85 4.11 -5.98
CA LYS A 230 7.21 4.55 -4.74
C LYS A 230 5.84 3.91 -4.48
N ILE A 231 5.28 3.12 -5.39
CA ILE A 231 3.96 2.50 -5.21
C ILE A 231 4.07 0.98 -5.37
N MET A 232 3.57 0.24 -4.39
CA MET A 232 3.59 -1.22 -4.41
C MET A 232 2.44 -1.82 -3.63
N GLY A 233 2.00 -2.99 -4.07
CA GLY A 233 1.17 -3.86 -3.27
C GLY A 233 2.02 -4.81 -2.43
N LEU A 234 1.56 -5.07 -1.21
CA LEU A 234 2.23 -5.97 -0.28
C LEU A 234 1.66 -7.38 -0.40
N MET A 235 2.49 -8.29 -0.91
CA MET A 235 2.16 -9.71 -1.06
C MET A 235 2.94 -10.62 -0.10
N SER A 236 3.58 -10.05 0.93
CA SER A 236 4.44 -10.80 1.85
C SER A 236 3.70 -11.93 2.56
N LEU A 237 2.37 -11.83 2.72
CA LEU A 237 1.54 -12.90 3.28
C LEU A 237 1.61 -14.19 2.44
N ASP A 238 1.65 -14.08 1.11
CA ASP A 238 1.71 -15.26 0.24
C ASP A 238 3.07 -15.93 0.32
N VAL A 239 4.16 -15.15 0.45
CA VAL A 239 5.51 -15.67 0.72
C VAL A 239 5.56 -16.38 2.07
N THR A 240 5.02 -15.77 3.14
CA THR A 240 4.96 -16.38 4.47
C THR A 240 4.20 -17.71 4.43
N ARG A 241 3.07 -17.75 3.74
CA ARG A 241 2.28 -18.99 3.57
C ARG A 241 3.03 -20.05 2.79
N ALA A 242 3.63 -19.69 1.65
CA ALA A 242 4.37 -20.62 0.82
C ALA A 242 5.53 -21.27 1.59
N ARG A 243 6.33 -20.47 2.30
CA ARG A 243 7.42 -20.97 3.16
C ARG A 243 6.90 -21.89 4.27
N THR A 244 5.82 -21.52 4.94
CA THR A 244 5.22 -22.32 6.01
C THR A 244 4.73 -23.68 5.49
N PHE A 245 3.92 -23.68 4.44
CA PHE A 245 3.34 -24.93 3.90
C PHE A 245 4.40 -25.83 3.27
N TYR A 246 5.42 -25.25 2.62
CA TYR A 246 6.53 -26.03 2.08
C TYR A 246 7.36 -26.67 3.20
N ALA A 247 7.68 -25.91 4.25
CA ALA A 247 8.42 -26.41 5.41
C ALA A 247 7.67 -27.56 6.10
N GLU A 248 6.36 -27.40 6.31
CA GLU A 248 5.49 -28.45 6.87
C GLU A 248 5.45 -29.70 5.99
N ALA A 249 5.26 -29.53 4.67
CA ALA A 249 5.17 -30.66 3.73
C ALA A 249 6.50 -31.43 3.56
N THR A 250 7.63 -30.75 3.77
CA THR A 250 8.98 -31.33 3.62
C THR A 250 9.67 -31.65 4.94
N ASN A 251 9.01 -31.38 6.07
CA ASN A 251 9.54 -31.51 7.43
C ASN A 251 10.89 -30.76 7.59
N GLN A 252 10.96 -29.54 7.05
CA GLN A 252 12.10 -28.65 7.16
C GLN A 252 11.84 -27.55 8.17
N ASP A 253 12.93 -26.94 8.64
CA ASP A 253 12.89 -25.76 9.48
C ASP A 253 12.40 -24.55 8.67
N VAL A 254 11.26 -23.96 9.07
CA VAL A 254 10.61 -22.86 8.33
C VAL A 254 11.52 -21.63 8.21
N GLU A 255 12.43 -21.40 9.15
CA GLU A 255 13.36 -20.27 9.09
C GLU A 255 14.46 -20.47 8.03
N LYS A 256 14.64 -21.71 7.54
CA LYS A 256 15.65 -22.07 6.55
C LYS A 256 15.07 -22.29 5.15
N VAL A 257 13.74 -22.25 5.02
CA VAL A 257 13.05 -22.44 3.74
C VAL A 257 12.91 -21.10 3.04
N ASP A 258 13.31 -21.06 1.76
CA ASP A 258 13.06 -19.93 0.88
C ASP A 258 12.21 -20.38 -0.32
N VAL A 259 10.99 -19.85 -0.41
CA VAL A 259 10.06 -20.04 -1.52
C VAL A 259 9.68 -18.66 -2.05
N PRO A 260 10.22 -18.24 -3.22
CA PRO A 260 9.87 -16.96 -3.81
C PRO A 260 8.44 -17.01 -4.35
N VAL A 261 7.65 -15.94 -4.14
CA VAL A 261 6.30 -15.84 -4.70
C VAL A 261 6.23 -14.62 -5.61
N ILE A 262 5.74 -14.82 -6.83
CA ILE A 262 5.59 -13.79 -7.86
C ILE A 262 4.15 -13.79 -8.42
N GLY A 263 3.85 -12.84 -9.30
CA GLY A 263 2.54 -12.74 -9.94
C GLY A 263 1.68 -11.63 -9.35
N GLY A 264 0.61 -11.98 -8.66
CA GLY A 264 -0.26 -11.04 -7.95
C GLY A 264 -1.00 -11.72 -6.79
N HIS A 265 -1.84 -10.97 -6.10
CA HIS A 265 -2.61 -11.52 -4.98
C HIS A 265 -4.00 -11.99 -5.43
N GLY A 266 -4.29 -13.28 -5.21
CA GLY A 266 -5.62 -13.88 -5.35
C GLY A 266 -5.72 -15.06 -6.31
N GLY A 267 -6.11 -16.23 -5.79
CA GLY A 267 -6.41 -17.42 -6.60
C GLY A 267 -5.23 -17.87 -7.48
N CYS A 268 -5.48 -18.07 -8.78
CA CYS A 268 -4.45 -18.49 -9.73
C CYS A 268 -3.42 -17.41 -10.08
N ALA A 269 -3.57 -16.16 -9.58
CA ALA A 269 -2.56 -15.11 -9.77
C ALA A 269 -1.33 -15.29 -8.87
N ILE A 270 -1.41 -16.15 -7.85
CA ILE A 270 -0.29 -16.42 -6.92
C ILE A 270 0.56 -17.55 -7.50
N LEU A 271 1.84 -17.27 -7.74
CA LEU A 271 2.82 -18.22 -8.25
C LEU A 271 3.99 -18.37 -7.25
N PRO A 272 3.92 -19.34 -6.33
CA PRO A 272 5.05 -19.74 -5.49
C PRO A 272 6.08 -20.57 -6.25
#